data_AF-A0A832AEW7-F1
#
_entry.id   AF-A0A832AEW7-F1
#
_cell.length_a   1.000
_cell.length_b   1.000
_cell.length_c   1.000
_cell.angle_alpha   90.00
_cell.angle_beta   90.00
_cell.angle_gamma   90.00
#
_symmetry.space_group_name_H-M   'P 1'
#
loop_
_entity.id
_entity.type
_entity.pdbx_description
1 polymer ?
#
loop_
_entity_poly.entity_id
_entity_poly.type
_entity_poly.pdbx_seq_one_letter_code
_entity_poly.pdbx_strand_id
1 'polypeptide(L)' 'MNTLPILTIQAAERLLHTLEDLLEKSEASFAMIIDRGGIVLSQHGELPDNADPTIVATLAAGSFAATRELALRV' A
#
# COMPACT_ATOMS: atom_id res chain seq x y z
N MET A 1 18.00 14.13 -8.32
CA MET A 1 17.10 14.62 -7.24
C MET A 1 15.70 14.12 -7.57
N ASN A 2 15.31 12.97 -7.03
CA ASN A 2 13.94 12.46 -7.19
C ASN A 2 13.12 13.05 -6.04
N THR A 3 12.50 14.20 -6.26
CA THR A 3 11.63 14.82 -5.24
C THR A 3 10.52 13.83 -4.91
N LEU A 4 10.33 13.53 -3.62
CA LEU A 4 9.16 12.78 -3.17
C LEU A 4 7.93 13.53 -3.70
N PRO A 5 7.07 12.88 -4.52
CA PRO A 5 5.86 13.55 -4.99
C PRO A 5 5.04 13.97 -3.78
N ILE A 6 4.68 15.25 -3.73
CA ILE A 6 3.77 15.75 -2.70
C ILE A 6 2.41 15.11 -2.96
N LEU A 7 1.88 14.38 -1.98
CA LEU A 7 0.54 13.84 -2.05
C LEU A 7 -0.45 15.01 -1.92
N THR A 8 -0.98 15.47 -3.05
CA THR A 8 -2.04 16.49 -3.06
C THR A 8 -3.36 15.89 -2.60
N ILE A 9 -4.30 16.73 -2.18
CA ILE A 9 -5.65 16.30 -1.80
C ILE A 9 -6.32 15.56 -2.97
N GLN A 10 -6.25 16.10 -4.19
CA GLN A 10 -6.85 15.42 -5.35
C GLN A 10 -6.18 14.07 -5.65
N ALA A 11 -4.88 13.94 -5.40
CA ALA A 11 -4.19 12.66 -5.56
C ALA A 11 -4.64 11.65 -4.49
N ALA A 12 -4.75 12.07 -3.23
CA ALA A 12 -5.25 11.23 -2.14
C ALA A 12 -6.67 10.72 -2.40
N GLU A 13 -7.56 11.60 -2.87
CA GLU A 13 -8.92 11.22 -3.27
C GLU A 13 -8.91 10.20 -4.40
N ARG A 14 -8.11 10.41 -5.45
CA ARG A 14 -8.00 9.45 -6.56
C ARG A 14 -7.47 8.09 -6.12
N LEU A 15 -6.52 8.06 -5.18
CA LEU A 15 -6.02 6.80 -4.61
C LEU A 15 -7.13 6.08 -3.84
N LEU A 16 -7.89 6.80 -3.02
CA LEU A 16 -9.00 6.21 -2.26
C LEU A 16 -10.06 5.60 -3.21
N HIS A 17 -10.52 6.34 -4.23
CA HIS A 17 -11.48 5.82 -5.20
C HIS A 17 -10.94 4.60 -5.97
N THR A 18 -9.64 4.55 -6.23
CA THR A 18 -9.02 3.39 -6.88
C THR A 18 -9.02 2.17 -5.96
N LEU A 19 -8.82 2.37 -4.66
CA LEU A 19 -8.90 1.30 -3.67
C LEU A 19 -10.34 0.80 -3.48
N GLU A 20 -11.32 1.70 -3.46
CA GLU A 20 -12.75 1.36 -3.46
C GLU A 20 -13.12 0.51 -4.68
N ASP A 21 -12.76 0.95 -5.89
CA ASP A 21 -13.01 0.23 -7.14
C ASP A 21 -12.30 -1.15 -7.17
N LEU A 22 -11.10 -1.26 -6.59
CA LEU A 22 -10.39 -2.52 -6.44
C LEU A 22 -11.13 -3.48 -5.50
N LEU A 23 -11.64 -3.00 -4.36
CA LEU A 23 -12.39 -3.83 -3.43
C LEU A 23 -13.73 -4.26 -4.01
N GLU A 24 -14.44 -3.39 -4.72
CA GLU A 24 -15.70 -3.76 -5.39
C GLU A 24 -15.50 -4.86 -6.46
N LYS A 25 -14.35 -4.86 -7.14
CA LYS A 25 -14.02 -5.79 -8.22
C LYS A 25 -13.23 -7.01 -7.77
N SER A 26 -12.93 -7.12 -6.49
CA SER A 26 -12.18 -8.25 -5.93
C SER A 26 -12.95 -8.88 -4.76
N GLU A 27 -12.49 -10.03 -4.30
CA GLU A 27 -13.00 -10.66 -3.08
C GLU A 27 -12.17 -10.25 -1.85
N ALA A 28 -11.38 -9.17 -1.95
CA ALA A 28 -10.55 -8.68 -0.85
C ALA A 28 -11.39 -7.89 0.15
N SER A 29 -11.07 -8.02 1.44
CA SER A 29 -11.70 -7.22 2.50
C SER A 29 -11.00 -5.89 2.76
N PHE A 30 -9.74 -5.75 2.33
CA PHE A 30 -8.89 -4.61 2.62
C PHE A 30 -7.84 -4.40 1.53
N ALA A 31 -7.54 -3.14 1.22
CA ALA A 31 -6.47 -2.75 0.31
C ALA A 31 -5.73 -1.52 0.81
N MET A 32 -4.43 -1.44 0.50
CA MET A 32 -3.58 -0.30 0.86
C MET A 32 -2.58 0.01 -0.24
N ILE A 33 -2.17 1.27 -0.29
CA ILE A 33 -1.06 1.76 -1.10
C ILE A 33 0.01 2.24 -0.14
N ILE A 34 1.21 1.67 -0.28
CA ILE A 34 2.35 1.97 0.57
C ILE A 34 3.53 2.45 -0.28
N ASP A 35 4.40 3.26 0.32
CA ASP A 35 5.70 3.54 -0.26
C ASP A 35 6.71 2.41 -0.01
N ARG A 36 7.94 2.55 -0.54
CA ARG A 36 9.00 1.55 -0.37
C ARG A 36 9.52 1.44 1.07
N GLY A 37 9.27 2.43 1.92
CA GLY A 37 9.63 2.42 3.33
C GLY A 37 8.57 1.79 4.23
N GLY A 38 7.39 1.44 3.69
CA GLY A 38 6.27 0.92 4.47
C GLY A 38 5.34 2.02 5.02
N ILE A 39 5.46 3.25 4.52
CA ILE A 39 4.55 4.35 4.87
C ILE A 39 3.25 4.16 4.11
N VAL A 40 2.12 4.15 4.82
CA VAL A 40 0.78 4.06 4.23
C VAL A 40 0.41 5.41 3.60
N LEU A 41 0.12 5.40 2.30
CA LEU A 41 -0.31 6.56 1.53
C LEU A 41 -1.84 6.66 1.43
N SER A 42 -2.51 5.51 1.32
CA SER A 42 -3.97 5.40 1.30
C SER A 42 -4.37 3.97 1.66
N GLN A 43 -5.55 3.80 2.27
CA GLN A 43 -6.09 2.49 2.63
C GLN A 43 -7.62 2.51 2.57
N HIS A 44 -8.22 1.36 2.31
CA HIS A 44 -9.67 1.18 2.31
C HIS A 44 -10.04 -0.27 2.69
N GLY A 45 -11.25 -0.44 3.23
CA GLY A 45 -11.76 -1.72 3.72
C GLY A 45 -11.40 -2.03 5.17
N GLU A 46 -11.58 -3.28 5.56
CA GLU A 46 -11.51 -3.75 6.95
C GLU A 46 -10.40 -4.80 7.14
N LEU A 47 -9.50 -4.51 8.07
CA LEU A 47 -8.58 -5.48 8.65
C LEU A 47 -9.24 -6.11 9.90
N PRO A 48 -8.89 -7.36 10.25
CA PRO A 48 -9.31 -7.95 11.52
C PRO A 48 -8.93 -7.08 12.72
N ASP A 49 -9.75 -7.09 13.77
CA ASP A 49 -9.61 -6.21 14.96
C ASP A 49 -8.23 -6.23 15.64
N ASN A 50 -7.46 -7.29 15.46
CA ASN A 50 -6.12 -7.47 16.04
C ASN A 50 -4.96 -7.10 15.09
N ALA A 51 -5.25 -6.59 13.89
CA ALA A 51 -4.25 -6.25 12.88
C ALA A 51 -4.06 -4.73 12.76
N ASP A 52 -2.82 -4.27 12.87
CA ASP A 52 -2.44 -2.87 12.63
C ASP A 52 -2.02 -2.69 11.16
N PRO A 53 -2.70 -1.84 10.38
CA PRO A 53 -2.34 -1.55 8.99
C PRO A 53 -0.87 -1.11 8.83
N THR A 54 -0.32 -0.39 9.81
CA THR A 54 1.07 0.10 9.79
C THR A 54 2.08 -1.04 9.89
N ILE A 55 1.77 -2.05 10.71
CA ILE A 55 2.59 -3.25 10.85
C ILE A 55 2.54 -4.05 9.54
N VAL A 56 1.35 -4.25 8.97
CA VAL A 56 1.18 -4.93 7.68
C VAL A 56 1.96 -4.22 6.56
N ALA A 57 1.88 -2.89 6.49
CA ALA A 57 2.62 -2.08 5.53
C ALA A 57 4.14 -2.24 5.65
N THR A 58 4.66 -2.21 6.89
CA THR A 58 6.09 -2.37 7.17
C THR A 58 6.58 -3.77 6.77
N LEU A 59 5.81 -4.83 7.08
CA LEU A 59 6.12 -6.20 6.71
C LEU A 59 6.09 -6.39 5.18
N ALA A 60 5.11 -5.81 4.49
CA ALA A 60 5.01 -5.84 3.04
C ALA A 60 6.21 -5.15 2.36
N ALA A 61 6.61 -3.96 2.85
CA ALA A 61 7.78 -3.26 2.35
C ALA A 61 9.08 -4.07 2.55
N GLY A 62 9.26 -4.69 3.73
CA GLY A 62 10.39 -5.58 4.00
C GLY A 62 10.42 -6.81 3.10
N SER A 63 9.27 -7.46 2.90
CA SER A 63 9.12 -8.61 2.00
C SER A 63 9.45 -8.25 0.56
N PHE A 64 8.97 -7.10 0.07
CA PHE A 64 9.32 -6.58 -1.24
C PHE A 64 10.83 -6.31 -1.38
N ALA A 65 11.46 -5.68 -0.39
CA ALA A 65 12.88 -5.37 -0.42
C ALA A 65 13.73 -6.65 -0.51
N ALA A 66 13.40 -7.68 0.28
CA ALA A 66 14.10 -8.96 0.27
C ALA A 66 13.90 -9.72 -1.05
N THR A 67 12.66 -9.80 -1.55
CA THR A 67 12.34 -10.55 -2.77
C THR A 67 12.84 -9.85 -4.04
N ARG A 68 12.90 -8.52 -4.06
CA ARG A 68 13.53 -7.75 -5.15
C ARG A 68 14.98 -8.16 -5.36
N GLU A 69 15.73 -8.35 -4.28
CA GLU A 69 17.13 -8.75 -4.34
C GLU A 69 17.31 -10.17 -4.91
N LEU A 70 16.35 -11.07 -4.65
CA LEU A 70 16.32 -12.38 -5.31
C LEU A 70 15.99 -12.25 -6.80
N ALA A 71 14.95 -11.47 -7.13
CA ALA A 71 14.50 -11.27 -8.51
C ALA A 71 15.56 -10.66 -9.44
N LEU A 72 16.48 -9.84 -8.92
CA LEU A 72 17.59 -9.28 -9.70
C LEU A 72 18.70 -10.29 -10.01
N ARG A 73 18.65 -11.49 -9.41
CA ARG A 73 19.67 -12.55 -9.53
C ARG A 73 19.19 -13.77 -10.32
N VAL A 74 17.92 -13.80 -10.73
CA VAL A 74 17.32 -14.81 -11.64
C VAL A 74 17.13 -14.20 -13.02
#